data_AF-A0A7S4KVP4-F1
#
_entry.id   AF-A0A7S4KVP4-F1
#
_cell.length_a   1.000
_cell.length_b   1.000
_cell.length_c   1.000
_cell.angle_alpha   90.00
_cell.angle_beta   90.00
_cell.angle_gamma   90.00
#
_symmetry.space_group_name_H-M   'P 1'
#
loop_
_entity.id
_entity.type
_entity.pdbx_description
1 polymer ?
#
loop_
_entity_poly.entity_id
_entity_poly.type
_entity_poly.pdbx_seq_one_letter_code
_entity_poly.pdbx_strand_id
1 'polypeptide(L)'
;GAMLVALEALVLKLNESRFKPSFLKLYDWATVLEEKEAEGRSSKEAELHSLQRMSRLVTLSRVVNTLGERLKAIMVPYFSYLLQLFLSILSDRATIFKPLSQPPPSSKKRKRDKDGDQDIAKQLADECTDWVVQALHKCFLYDTIAFTNKERFEALHPPLVALLDDLSCGKERYQTRIDLYLKPAVIQLAVAVQAGTGSDLLWKPL
;
A
#
# COMPACT_ATOMS: atom_id res chain seq x y z
N GLY A 1 17.18 3.92 0.74
CA GLY A 1 18.13 3.04 1.44
C GLY A 1 18.38 3.52 2.86
N ALA A 2 19.28 4.48 3.06
CA ALA A 2 19.80 4.87 4.39
C ALA A 2 18.75 5.31 5.42
N MET A 3 17.71 6.06 5.02
CA MET A 3 16.62 6.48 5.91
C MET A 3 15.82 5.30 6.47
N LEU A 4 15.57 4.27 5.66
CA LEU A 4 14.86 3.06 6.11
C LEU A 4 15.70 2.27 7.11
N VAL A 5 17.00 2.14 6.84
CA VAL A 5 17.95 1.46 7.75
C VAL A 5 18.08 2.21 9.09
N ALA A 6 18.09 3.54 9.06
CA ALA A 6 18.11 4.36 10.27
C ALA A 6 16.82 4.23 11.09
N LEU A 7 15.66 4.23 10.42
CA LEU A 7 14.36 4.07 11.07
C LEU A 7 14.18 2.65 11.62
N GLU A 8 14.69 1.63 10.92
CA GLU A 8 14.77 0.25 11.38
C GLU A 8 15.63 0.13 12.65
N ALA A 9 16.84 0.71 12.64
CA ALA A 9 17.72 0.73 13.81
C ALA A 9 17.14 1.51 15.00
N LEU A 10 16.33 2.55 14.73
CA LEU A 10 15.62 3.32 15.74
C LEU A 10 14.48 2.50 16.35
N VAL A 11 13.66 1.86 15.51
CA VAL A 11 12.49 1.09 15.97
C VAL A 11 12.90 -0.12 16.80
N LEU A 12 13.99 -0.80 16.44
CA LEU A 12 14.56 -1.88 17.25
C LEU A 12 15.10 -1.42 18.62
N LYS A 13 15.30 -0.11 18.82
CA LYS A 13 15.78 0.48 20.08
C LYS A 13 14.65 1.12 20.91
N LEU A 14 13.43 1.21 20.38
CA LEU A 14 12.28 1.75 21.10
C LEU A 14 11.59 0.64 21.91
N ASN A 15 11.29 0.90 23.17
CA ASN A 15 10.35 0.07 23.92
C ASN A 15 8.90 0.34 23.43
N GLU A 16 7.99 -0.60 23.68
CA GLU A 16 6.61 -0.54 23.17
C GLU A 16 5.90 0.79 23.46
N SER A 17 6.14 1.38 24.64
CA SER A 17 5.52 2.65 25.07
C SER A 17 5.90 3.86 24.20
N ARG A 18 7.07 3.82 23.53
CA ARG A 18 7.52 4.89 22.62
C ARG A 18 7.33 4.54 21.15
N PHE A 19 7.21 3.25 20.83
CA PHE A 19 7.02 2.79 19.47
C PHE A 19 5.68 3.26 18.91
N LYS A 20 4.57 3.01 19.63
CA LYS A 20 3.22 3.37 19.16
C LYS A 20 3.05 4.86 18.83
N PRO A 21 3.41 5.81 19.71
CA PRO A 21 3.32 7.23 19.39
C PRO A 21 4.15 7.63 18.16
N SER A 22 5.34 7.04 18.01
CA SER A 22 6.21 7.30 16.85
C SER A 22 5.61 6.76 15.56
N PHE A 23 5.04 5.55 15.61
CA PHE A 23 4.37 4.93 14.47
C PHE A 23 3.15 5.76 14.03
N LEU A 24 2.32 6.21 14.98
CA LEU A 24 1.16 7.03 14.67
C LEU A 24 1.56 8.39 14.08
N LYS A 25 2.62 9.03 14.57
CA LYS A 25 3.16 10.25 13.95
C LYS A 25 3.62 10.03 12.51
N LEU A 26 4.23 8.88 12.22
CA LEU A 26 4.64 8.53 10.86
C LEU A 26 3.42 8.29 9.95
N TYR A 27 2.41 7.59 10.46
CA TYR A 27 1.14 7.40 9.78
C TYR A 27 0.50 8.76 9.45
N ASP A 28 0.33 9.62 10.46
CA ASP A 28 -0.25 10.95 10.30
C ASP A 28 0.54 11.79 9.28
N TRP A 29 1.87 11.82 9.36
CA TRP A 29 2.71 12.54 8.39
C TRP A 29 2.44 12.12 6.94
N ALA A 30 2.18 10.83 6.71
CA ALA A 30 1.91 10.30 5.39
C ALA A 30 0.47 10.49 4.91
N THR A 31 -0.50 10.55 5.83
CA THR A 31 -1.93 10.63 5.48
C THR A 31 -2.53 12.02 5.61
N VAL A 32 -1.84 12.98 6.24
CA VAL A 32 -2.32 14.36 6.39
C VAL A 32 -2.71 14.93 5.02
N LEU A 33 -3.98 15.33 4.94
CA LEU A 33 -4.52 16.07 3.82
C LEU A 33 -4.31 17.56 4.12
N GLU A 34 -3.40 18.19 3.39
CA GLU A 34 -3.22 19.65 3.44
C GLU A 34 -4.37 20.33 2.68
N GLU A 35 -5.59 20.25 3.24
CA GLU A 35 -6.81 20.79 2.65
C GLU A 35 -6.87 22.33 2.74
N LYS A 36 -6.24 22.91 3.76
CA LYS A 36 -6.41 24.33 4.13
C LYS A 36 -5.64 25.33 3.27
N GLU A 37 -4.82 24.89 2.34
CA GLU A 37 -4.04 25.81 1.46
C GLU A 37 -4.40 25.63 -0.02
N ALA A 38 -5.47 24.90 -0.36
CA ALA A 38 -5.88 24.69 -1.74
C ALA A 38 -6.45 25.98 -2.40
N GLU A 39 -6.99 26.91 -1.60
CA GLU A 39 -7.49 28.19 -2.09
C GLU A 39 -6.33 29.15 -2.38
N GLY A 40 -5.96 29.25 -3.66
CA GLY A 40 -4.97 30.22 -4.16
C GLY A 40 -3.63 29.65 -4.62
N ARG A 41 -3.39 28.33 -4.50
CA ARG A 41 -2.17 27.68 -5.03
C ARG A 41 -2.16 27.67 -6.55
N SER A 42 -0.97 27.88 -7.13
CA SER A 42 -0.75 27.68 -8.55
C SER A 42 -0.91 26.20 -8.93
N SER A 43 -1.24 25.93 -10.20
CA SER A 43 -1.38 24.55 -10.72
C SER A 43 -0.14 23.69 -10.44
N LYS A 44 1.06 24.30 -10.48
CA LYS A 44 2.34 23.62 -10.26
C LYS A 44 2.59 23.26 -8.80
N GLU A 45 2.17 24.11 -7.87
CA GLU A 45 2.24 23.82 -6.43
C GLU A 45 1.28 22.68 -6.08
N ALA A 46 0.04 22.71 -6.59
CA ALA A 46 -0.94 21.64 -6.37
C ALA A 46 -0.43 20.26 -6.86
N GLU A 47 0.23 20.23 -8.03
CA GLU A 47 0.88 19.03 -8.56
C GLU A 47 2.03 18.54 -7.65
N LEU A 48 2.90 19.45 -7.19
CA LEU A 48 3.99 19.11 -6.28
C LEU A 48 3.48 18.55 -4.95
N HIS A 49 2.46 19.17 -4.35
CA HIS A 49 1.84 18.66 -3.11
C HIS A 49 1.22 17.27 -3.33
N SER A 50 0.57 17.05 -4.48
CA SER A 50 0.01 15.73 -4.83
C SER A 50 1.11 14.68 -4.96
N LEU A 51 2.19 14.99 -5.67
CA LEU A 51 3.35 14.11 -5.83
C LEU A 51 4.01 13.79 -4.49
N GLN A 52 4.17 14.79 -3.63
CA GLN A 52 4.69 14.60 -2.28
C GLN A 52 3.79 13.65 -1.48
N ARG A 53 2.47 13.87 -1.47
CA ARG A 53 1.52 12.99 -0.78
C ARG A 53 1.64 11.54 -1.26
N MET A 54 1.61 11.31 -2.57
CA MET A 54 1.80 9.97 -3.16
C MET A 54 3.12 9.33 -2.73
N SER A 55 4.21 10.11 -2.72
CA SER A 55 5.53 9.65 -2.29
C SER A 55 5.59 9.30 -0.80
N ARG A 56 4.88 10.06 0.05
CA ARG A 56 4.78 9.76 1.49
C ARG A 56 4.03 8.45 1.73
N LEU A 57 2.95 8.16 0.98
CA LEU A 57 2.21 6.90 1.06
C LEU A 57 3.05 5.68 0.64
N VAL A 58 3.82 5.79 -0.45
CA VAL A 58 4.78 4.76 -0.87
C VAL A 58 5.83 4.55 0.23
N THR A 59 6.34 5.63 0.81
CA THR A 59 7.34 5.57 1.89
C THR A 59 6.79 4.89 3.14
N LEU A 60 5.57 5.26 3.58
CA LEU A 60 4.89 4.60 4.70
C LEU A 60 4.73 3.11 4.42
N SER A 61 4.23 2.74 3.25
CA SER A 61 4.00 1.33 2.88
C SER A 61 5.30 0.51 2.90
N ARG A 62 6.41 1.08 2.39
CA ARG A 62 7.76 0.49 2.50
C ARG A 62 8.18 0.31 3.97
N VAL A 63 8.03 1.34 4.80
CA VAL A 63 8.37 1.28 6.23
C VAL A 63 7.56 0.18 6.92
N VAL A 64 6.24 0.15 6.72
CA VAL A 64 5.37 -0.88 7.31
C VAL A 64 5.80 -2.27 6.86
N ASN A 65 6.10 -2.47 5.58
CA ASN A 65 6.60 -3.74 5.08
C ASN A 65 7.91 -4.17 5.76
N THR A 66 8.87 -3.25 5.92
CA THR A 66 10.12 -3.52 6.65
C THR A 66 9.86 -3.85 8.12
N LEU A 67 9.02 -3.06 8.80
CA LEU A 67 8.70 -3.28 10.20
C LEU A 67 7.98 -4.61 10.42
N GLY A 68 7.04 -4.98 9.55
CA GLY A 68 6.35 -6.26 9.60
C GLY A 68 7.32 -7.46 9.48
N GLU A 69 8.43 -7.30 8.76
CA GLU A 69 9.46 -8.34 8.66
C GLU A 69 10.34 -8.45 9.90
N ARG A 70 10.70 -7.30 10.48
CA ARG A 70 11.63 -7.25 11.61
C ARG A 70 10.97 -7.56 12.94
N LEU A 71 9.79 -7.00 13.16
CA LEU A 71 9.05 -7.11 14.42
C LEU A 71 8.01 -8.24 14.41
N LYS A 72 7.64 -8.75 13.22
CA LYS A 72 6.74 -9.89 13.05
C LYS A 72 5.42 -9.69 13.81
N ALA A 73 5.07 -10.63 14.71
CA ALA A 73 3.84 -10.62 15.49
C ALA A 73 3.62 -9.31 16.28
N ILE A 74 4.69 -8.64 16.71
CA ILE A 74 4.61 -7.36 17.43
C ILE A 74 3.98 -6.26 16.56
N MET A 75 4.16 -6.31 15.23
CA MET A 75 3.57 -5.33 14.31
C MET A 75 2.12 -5.60 13.97
N VAL A 76 1.63 -6.83 14.13
CA VAL A 76 0.27 -7.22 13.70
C VAL A 76 -0.83 -6.34 14.32
N PRO A 77 -0.83 -6.00 15.62
CA PRO A 77 -1.83 -5.08 16.19
C PRO A 77 -1.92 -3.73 15.46
N TYR A 78 -0.79 -3.23 14.96
CA TYR A 78 -0.69 -1.91 14.33
C TYR A 78 -1.32 -1.86 12.93
N PHE A 79 -1.53 -3.00 12.28
CA PHE A 79 -2.29 -3.05 11.03
C PHE A 79 -3.74 -2.59 11.22
N SER A 80 -4.27 -2.56 12.45
CA SER A 80 -5.59 -2.00 12.73
C SER A 80 -5.67 -0.50 12.40
N TYR A 81 -4.56 0.25 12.55
CA TYR A 81 -4.48 1.66 12.16
C TYR A 81 -4.37 1.84 10.64
N LEU A 82 -3.80 0.84 9.96
CA LEU A 82 -3.49 0.90 8.53
C LEU A 82 -4.61 0.36 7.64
N LEU A 83 -5.49 -0.47 8.19
CA LEU A 83 -6.40 -1.30 7.41
C LEU A 83 -7.26 -0.47 6.45
N GLN A 84 -7.85 0.63 6.92
CA GLN A 84 -8.66 1.50 6.07
C GLN A 84 -7.84 2.15 4.96
N LEU A 85 -6.62 2.61 5.27
CA LEU A 85 -5.72 3.19 4.27
C LEU A 85 -5.35 2.15 3.20
N PHE A 86 -5.01 0.93 3.61
CA PHE A 86 -4.61 -0.14 2.69
C PHE A 86 -5.77 -0.58 1.80
N LEU A 87 -6.98 -0.71 2.36
CA LEU A 87 -8.19 -0.97 1.57
C LEU A 87 -8.43 0.14 0.54
N SER A 88 -8.30 1.40 0.92
CA SER A 88 -8.45 2.53 -0.01
C SER A 88 -7.37 2.54 -1.09
N ILE A 89 -6.12 2.19 -0.77
CA ILE A 89 -5.05 2.06 -1.77
C ILE A 89 -5.35 0.92 -2.76
N LEU A 90 -5.89 -0.21 -2.30
CA LEU A 90 -6.18 -1.35 -3.18
C LEU A 90 -7.42 -1.12 -4.05
N SER A 91 -8.48 -0.53 -3.49
CA SER A 91 -9.78 -0.33 -4.16
C SER A 91 -9.84 0.96 -4.97
N ASP A 92 -9.28 2.06 -4.46
CA ASP A 92 -9.48 3.41 -5.00
C ASP A 92 -8.17 4.02 -5.54
N ARG A 93 -7.21 3.19 -5.96
CA ARG A 93 -5.85 3.62 -6.35
C ARG A 93 -5.83 4.81 -7.31
N ALA A 94 -6.72 4.83 -8.30
CA ALA A 94 -6.77 5.88 -9.32
C ALA A 94 -7.21 7.25 -8.76
N THR A 95 -7.94 7.25 -7.64
CA THR A 95 -8.34 8.49 -6.95
C THR A 95 -7.22 9.06 -6.08
N ILE A 96 -6.36 8.19 -5.54
CA ILE A 96 -5.23 8.56 -4.68
C ILE A 96 -4.04 8.99 -5.54
N PHE A 97 -3.75 8.23 -6.60
CA PHE A 97 -2.61 8.44 -7.49
C PHE A 97 -3.08 9.00 -8.83
N LYS A 98 -3.61 10.23 -8.80
CA LYS A 98 -4.09 10.91 -10.01
C LYS A 98 -2.90 11.34 -10.89
N PRO A 99 -3.00 11.15 -12.23
CA PRO A 99 -2.00 11.64 -13.16
C PRO A 99 -1.72 13.14 -12.97
N LEU A 100 -0.43 13.50 -12.99
CA LEU A 100 0.02 14.89 -12.97
C LEU A 100 -0.06 15.41 -14.41
N SER A 101 -0.97 16.35 -14.68
CA SER A 101 -1.33 16.88 -16.02
C SER A 101 -2.01 15.88 -16.99
N GLN A 102 -3.20 16.25 -17.50
CA GLN A 102 -3.74 15.66 -18.73
C GLN A 102 -3.17 16.43 -19.94
N PRO A 103 -2.63 15.78 -20.98
CA PRO A 103 -2.41 16.49 -22.24
C PRO A 103 -3.76 17.01 -22.75
N PRO A 104 -3.86 18.25 -23.25
CA PRO A 104 -5.11 18.79 -23.74
C PRO A 104 -5.71 17.88 -24.83
N PRO A 105 -7.05 17.72 -24.91
CA PRO A 105 -7.70 16.77 -25.81
C PRO A 105 -7.59 17.11 -27.30
N SER A 106 -6.71 18.02 -27.71
CA SER A 106 -6.51 18.37 -29.12
C SER A 106 -5.07 18.76 -29.45
N SER A 107 -4.24 17.78 -29.82
CA SER A 107 -3.24 18.02 -30.87
C SER A 107 -2.89 16.71 -31.57
N LYS A 108 -2.97 16.76 -32.91
CA LYS A 108 -2.75 15.66 -33.83
C LYS A 108 -1.41 14.96 -33.58
N LYS A 109 -1.51 13.65 -33.30
CA LYS A 109 -0.59 12.55 -33.64
C LYS A 109 0.75 13.00 -34.26
N ARG A 110 1.72 13.39 -33.44
CA ARG A 110 3.14 13.19 -33.75
C ARG A 110 3.60 11.94 -33.02
N LYS A 111 4.08 10.97 -33.78
CA LYS A 111 4.70 9.71 -33.32
C LYS A 111 5.99 10.08 -32.58
N ARG A 112 5.88 10.52 -31.32
CA ARG A 112 6.98 10.49 -30.35
C ARG A 112 7.09 9.05 -29.87
N ASP A 113 8.30 8.51 -29.89
CA ASP A 113 8.61 7.22 -29.28
C ASP A 113 8.08 7.21 -27.83
N LYS A 114 7.07 6.36 -27.60
CA LYS A 114 6.27 6.30 -26.36
C LYS A 114 6.90 5.32 -25.37
N ASP A 115 8.17 5.47 -25.02
CA ASP A 115 8.83 4.51 -24.12
C ASP A 115 9.50 5.14 -22.89
N GLY A 116 9.54 6.48 -22.78
CA GLY A 116 10.33 7.13 -21.73
C GLY A 116 9.57 7.88 -20.62
N ASP A 117 8.30 8.23 -20.84
CA ASP A 117 7.56 9.11 -19.91
C ASP A 117 6.41 8.32 -19.28
N GLN A 118 6.78 7.30 -18.50
CA GLN A 118 5.83 6.60 -17.64
C GLN A 118 5.32 7.60 -16.61
N ASP A 119 4.00 7.80 -16.57
CA ASP A 119 3.31 8.63 -15.59
C ASP A 119 3.80 8.27 -14.18
N ILE A 120 4.53 9.21 -13.53
CA ILE A 120 5.12 9.03 -12.21
C ILE A 120 4.04 8.67 -11.19
N ALA A 121 2.82 9.24 -11.31
CA ALA A 121 1.72 8.91 -10.41
C ALA A 121 1.34 7.43 -10.54
N LYS A 122 1.28 6.92 -11.78
CA LYS A 122 1.04 5.49 -12.04
C LYS A 122 2.17 4.62 -11.48
N GLN A 123 3.43 5.00 -11.67
CA GLN A 123 4.57 4.25 -11.11
C GLN A 123 4.48 4.18 -9.58
N LEU A 124 4.20 5.31 -8.92
CA LEU A 124 4.01 5.37 -7.47
C LEU A 124 2.80 4.53 -7.03
N ALA A 125 1.70 4.54 -7.78
CA ALA A 125 0.53 3.72 -7.51
C ALA A 125 0.89 2.23 -7.52
N ASP A 126 1.52 1.80 -8.62
CA ASP A 126 1.90 0.42 -8.83
C ASP A 126 2.88 -0.07 -7.76
N GLU A 127 3.80 0.80 -7.36
CA GLU A 127 4.75 0.52 -6.30
C GLU A 127 4.12 0.49 -4.91
N CYS A 128 3.21 1.42 -4.61
CA CYS A 128 2.49 1.43 -3.36
C CYS A 128 1.66 0.17 -3.19
N THR A 129 0.97 -0.26 -4.26
CA THR A 129 0.18 -1.50 -4.28
C THR A 129 1.05 -2.70 -3.91
N ASP A 130 2.21 -2.85 -4.54
CA ASP A 130 3.11 -3.98 -4.28
C ASP A 130 3.58 -4.01 -2.81
N TRP A 131 3.95 -2.86 -2.24
CA TRP A 131 4.33 -2.77 -0.83
C TRP A 131 3.17 -3.02 0.13
N VAL A 132 1.96 -2.53 -0.19
CA VAL A 132 0.76 -2.79 0.62
C VAL A 132 0.43 -4.28 0.63
N VAL A 133 0.45 -4.94 -0.54
CA VAL A 133 0.21 -6.39 -0.65
C VAL A 133 1.25 -7.17 0.15
N GLN A 134 2.53 -6.79 0.05
CA GLN A 134 3.58 -7.49 0.80
C GLN A 134 3.53 -7.23 2.31
N ALA A 135 3.15 -6.02 2.73
CA ALA A 135 2.92 -5.72 4.14
C ALA A 135 1.74 -6.55 4.69
N LEU A 136 0.63 -6.65 3.94
CA LEU A 136 -0.51 -7.49 4.29
C LEU A 136 -0.13 -8.97 4.38
N HIS A 137 0.64 -9.49 3.41
CA HIS A 137 1.19 -10.84 3.50
C HIS A 137 1.94 -11.07 4.82
N LYS A 138 2.82 -10.15 5.22
CA LYS A 138 3.54 -10.23 6.51
C LYS A 138 2.60 -10.14 7.71
N CYS A 139 1.56 -9.32 7.65
CA CYS A 139 0.52 -9.27 8.68
C CYS A 139 -0.14 -10.64 8.87
N PHE A 140 -0.61 -11.26 7.78
CA PHE A 140 -1.26 -12.56 7.81
C PHE A 140 -0.30 -13.68 8.21
N LEU A 141 0.96 -13.60 7.77
CA LEU A 141 2.00 -14.58 8.07
C LEU A 141 2.35 -14.64 9.55
N TYR A 142 2.36 -13.48 10.21
CA TYR A 142 2.73 -13.36 11.62
C TYR A 142 1.53 -13.17 12.53
N ASP A 143 0.31 -13.42 12.05
CA ASP A 143 -0.92 -13.23 12.80
C ASP A 143 -1.08 -14.28 13.90
N THR A 144 -0.70 -13.92 15.12
CA THR A 144 -0.86 -14.76 16.31
C THR A 144 -2.03 -14.31 17.20
N ILE A 145 -2.78 -13.27 16.79
CA ILE A 145 -3.80 -12.62 17.62
C ILE A 145 -5.19 -12.65 16.98
N ALA A 146 -5.38 -13.47 15.94
CA ALA A 146 -6.58 -13.50 15.13
C ALA A 146 -6.95 -12.11 14.59
N PHE A 147 -5.95 -11.34 14.15
CA PHE A 147 -6.16 -10.08 13.44
C PHE A 147 -7.03 -10.32 12.21
N THR A 148 -6.79 -11.39 11.47
CA THR A 148 -7.49 -11.80 10.25
C THR A 148 -8.77 -12.55 10.59
N ASN A 149 -9.73 -11.84 11.18
CA ASN A 149 -11.05 -12.38 11.45
C ASN A 149 -11.93 -12.39 10.17
N LYS A 150 -13.15 -12.93 10.31
CA LYS A 150 -14.13 -13.00 9.21
C LYS A 150 -14.38 -11.65 8.54
N GLU A 151 -14.65 -10.59 9.32
CA GLU A 151 -14.95 -9.25 8.80
C GLU A 151 -13.79 -8.69 7.97
N ARG A 152 -12.57 -8.81 8.49
CA ARG A 152 -11.37 -8.31 7.80
C ARG A 152 -11.04 -9.13 6.56
N PHE A 153 -11.28 -10.43 6.59
CA PHE A 153 -11.19 -11.28 5.41
C PHE A 153 -12.20 -10.85 4.33
N GLU A 154 -13.46 -10.64 4.70
CA GLU A 154 -14.52 -10.17 3.79
C GLU A 154 -14.18 -8.81 3.18
N ALA A 155 -13.52 -7.93 3.93
CA ALA A 155 -13.05 -6.64 3.42
C ALA A 155 -11.80 -6.74 2.51
N LEU A 156 -10.84 -7.60 2.84
CA LEU A 156 -9.53 -7.67 2.17
C LEU A 156 -9.51 -8.57 0.94
N HIS A 157 -10.29 -9.66 0.91
CA HIS A 157 -10.25 -10.60 -0.22
C HIS A 157 -10.68 -9.96 -1.55
N PRO A 158 -11.75 -9.14 -1.64
CA PRO A 158 -12.20 -8.65 -2.94
C PRO A 158 -11.15 -7.76 -3.63
N PRO A 159 -10.56 -6.74 -2.98
CA PRO A 159 -9.59 -5.90 -3.66
C PRO A 159 -8.24 -6.59 -3.90
N LEU A 160 -7.89 -7.63 -3.13
CA LEU A 160 -6.72 -8.46 -3.44
C LEU A 160 -6.96 -9.31 -4.69
N VAL A 161 -8.09 -10.01 -4.78
CA VAL A 161 -8.43 -10.84 -5.94
C VAL A 161 -8.58 -9.97 -7.20
N ALA A 162 -9.15 -8.77 -7.09
CA ALA A 162 -9.26 -7.83 -8.21
C ALA A 162 -7.91 -7.43 -8.83
N LEU A 163 -6.78 -7.58 -8.12
CA LEU A 163 -5.45 -7.35 -8.69
C LEU A 163 -5.02 -8.44 -9.69
N LEU A 164 -5.65 -9.62 -9.68
CA LEU A 164 -5.43 -10.66 -10.69
C LEU A 164 -5.83 -10.18 -12.09
N ASP A 165 -6.90 -9.37 -12.15
CA ASP A 165 -7.43 -8.79 -13.39
C ASP A 165 -6.76 -7.46 -13.76
N ASP A 166 -5.88 -6.93 -12.91
CA ASP A 166 -5.19 -5.66 -13.13
C ASP A 166 -3.98 -5.78 -14.05
N LEU A 167 -4.23 -5.73 -15.35
CA LEU A 167 -3.19 -5.72 -16.39
C LEU A 167 -2.58 -4.33 -16.64
N SER A 168 -2.98 -3.31 -15.88
CA SER A 168 -2.59 -1.92 -16.18
C SER A 168 -1.11 -1.63 -15.91
N CYS A 169 -0.44 -2.40 -15.05
CA CYS A 169 0.96 -2.23 -14.67
C CYS A 169 1.99 -2.73 -15.71
N GLY A 170 1.53 -3.32 -16.82
CA GLY A 170 2.38 -3.90 -17.85
C GLY A 170 2.86 -5.32 -17.50
N LYS A 171 3.25 -6.09 -18.53
CA LYS A 171 3.44 -7.54 -18.41
C LYS A 171 4.49 -7.97 -17.38
N GLU A 172 5.67 -7.34 -17.39
CA GLU A 172 6.78 -7.71 -16.50
C GLU A 172 6.44 -7.43 -15.02
N ARG A 173 5.89 -6.23 -14.75
CA ARG A 173 5.46 -5.89 -13.40
C ARG A 173 4.28 -6.74 -12.95
N TYR A 174 3.34 -7.03 -13.83
CA TYR A 174 2.22 -7.92 -13.54
C TYR A 174 2.73 -9.29 -13.08
N GLN A 175 3.64 -9.92 -13.85
CA GLN A 175 4.25 -11.20 -13.48
C GLN A 175 4.94 -11.12 -12.11
N THR A 176 5.75 -10.09 -11.89
CA THR A 176 6.40 -9.83 -10.60
C THR A 176 5.39 -9.68 -9.47
N ARG A 177 4.30 -8.93 -9.69
CA ARG A 177 3.23 -8.69 -8.72
C ARG A 177 2.52 -9.98 -8.36
N ILE A 178 2.17 -10.79 -9.34
CA ILE A 178 1.52 -12.08 -9.12
C ILE A 178 2.42 -13.00 -8.31
N ASP A 179 3.66 -13.21 -8.76
CA ASP A 179 4.53 -14.24 -8.21
C ASP A 179 5.13 -13.86 -6.85
N LEU A 180 5.55 -12.61 -6.67
CA LEU A 180 6.29 -12.18 -5.48
C LEU A 180 5.39 -11.59 -4.39
N TYR A 181 4.24 -11.01 -4.75
CA TYR A 181 3.42 -10.26 -3.79
C TYR A 181 2.03 -10.90 -3.61
N LEU A 182 1.25 -11.02 -4.69
CA LEU A 182 -0.17 -11.32 -4.58
C LEU A 182 -0.44 -12.79 -4.22
N LYS A 183 0.20 -13.73 -4.91
CA LYS A 183 0.02 -15.16 -4.63
C LYS A 183 0.36 -15.51 -3.17
N PRO A 184 1.53 -15.10 -2.62
CA PRO A 184 1.81 -15.30 -1.18
C PRO A 184 0.76 -14.66 -0.27
N ALA A 185 0.33 -13.43 -0.56
CA ALA A 185 -0.64 -12.71 0.26
C ALA A 185 -2.00 -13.42 0.32
N VAL A 186 -2.54 -13.85 -0.83
CA VAL A 186 -3.86 -14.51 -0.91
C VAL A 186 -3.83 -15.88 -0.23
N ILE A 187 -2.77 -16.67 -0.46
CA ILE A 187 -2.60 -17.97 0.21
C ILE A 187 -2.53 -17.76 1.72
N GLN A 188 -1.73 -16.80 2.18
CA GLN A 188 -1.56 -16.58 3.60
C GLN A 188 -2.80 -15.96 4.26
N LEU A 189 -3.59 -15.18 3.53
CA LEU A 189 -4.90 -14.69 3.99
C LEU A 189 -5.83 -15.86 4.33
N ALA A 190 -5.92 -16.86 3.45
CA ALA A 190 -6.72 -18.07 3.66
C ALA A 190 -6.26 -18.87 4.89
N VAL A 191 -4.94 -19.04 5.04
CA VAL A 191 -4.35 -19.70 6.22
C VAL A 191 -4.67 -18.95 7.51
N ALA A 192 -4.51 -17.62 7.51
CA ALA A 192 -4.73 -16.79 8.69
C ALA A 192 -6.21 -16.74 9.12
N VAL A 193 -7.15 -16.61 8.18
CA VAL A 193 -8.59 -16.64 8.53
C VAL A 193 -9.03 -18.01 9.03
N GLN A 194 -8.49 -19.11 8.48
CA GLN A 194 -8.77 -20.44 8.98
C GLN A 194 -8.22 -20.64 10.38
N ALA A 195 -6.99 -20.20 10.65
CA ALA A 195 -6.40 -20.26 11.99
C ALA A 195 -7.21 -19.43 13.02
N GLY A 196 -7.69 -18.25 12.64
CA GLY A 196 -8.47 -17.37 13.52
C GLY A 196 -9.92 -17.80 13.76
N THR A 197 -10.56 -18.43 12.77
CA THR A 197 -11.98 -18.82 12.84
C THR A 197 -12.23 -20.31 13.11
N GLY A 198 -11.20 -21.15 12.94
CA GLY A 198 -11.32 -22.61 13.01
C GLY A 198 -12.12 -23.23 11.85
N SER A 199 -12.48 -22.45 10.82
CA SER A 199 -13.32 -22.88 9.71
C SER A 199 -12.68 -22.55 8.36
N ASP A 200 -12.80 -23.46 7.41
CA ASP A 200 -12.33 -23.29 6.03
C ASP A 200 -13.45 -22.81 5.07
N LEU A 201 -14.67 -22.62 5.59
CA LEU A 201 -15.84 -22.27 4.78
C LEU A 201 -15.75 -20.88 4.13
N LEU A 202 -14.93 -19.98 4.69
CA LEU A 202 -14.81 -18.60 4.20
C LEU A 202 -13.97 -18.51 2.92
N TRP A 203 -12.95 -19.36 2.77
CA TRP A 203 -12.00 -19.25 1.65
C TRP A 203 -12.16 -20.36 0.61
N LYS A 204 -12.73 -21.52 0.96
CA LYS A 204 -13.01 -22.61 0.01
C LYS A 204 -13.83 -22.20 -1.23
N PRO A 205 -14.78 -21.25 -1.16
CA PRO A 205 -15.54 -20.83 -2.34
C PRO A 205 -14.78 -19.91 -3.32
N LEU A 206 -13.60 -19.41 -2.94
CA LEU A 206 -12.74 -18.57 -3.79
C LEU A 206 -11.98 -19.42 -4.82
#